data_AF-A0A0F9AF75-F1
#
_entry.id   AF-A0A0F9AF75-F1
#
_cell.length_a   1.000
_cell.length_b   1.000
_cell.length_c   1.000
_cell.angle_alpha   90.00
_cell.angle_beta   90.00
_cell.angle_gamma   90.00
#
_symmetry.space_group_name_H-M   'P 1'
#
loop_
_entity.id
_entity.type
_entity.pdbx_description
1 polymer ?
#
loop_
_entity_poly.entity_id
_entity_poly.type
_entity_poly.pdbx_seq_one_letter_code
_entity_poly.pdbx_strand_id
1 'polypeptide(L)'
;MVRMKGPQLIRGVVTAEDYLAWYLKSMAEGGGGHAWISTMPIAARVNHARWTTSCAWCPNAPLTDPEWGVAYCPECGASYPKGMVIFPDNWQEIEAILLVRTTPENMNWREPETVADLRAENAANMEG
;
A
#
# COMPACT_ATOMS: atom_id res chain seq x y z
N MET A 1 13.81 11.59 6.36
CA MET A 1 13.61 10.18 6.70
C MET A 1 13.22 9.46 5.42
N VAL A 2 13.89 8.34 5.07
CA VAL A 2 13.49 7.52 3.91
C VAL A 2 12.26 6.71 4.30
N ARG A 3 11.28 6.58 3.39
CA ARG A 3 9.98 5.92 3.62
C ARG A 3 9.66 4.98 2.45
N MET A 4 8.85 3.96 2.71
CA MET A 4 8.31 3.15 1.61
C MET A 4 7.45 4.03 0.71
N LYS A 5 7.39 3.65 -0.57
CA LYS A 5 6.61 4.41 -1.54
C LYS A 5 5.15 3.97 -1.48
N GLY A 6 4.25 4.84 -1.91
CA GLY A 6 2.83 4.53 -2.06
C GLY A 6 2.29 5.23 -3.30
N PRO A 7 1.11 5.87 -3.21
CA PRO A 7 0.54 6.64 -4.31
C PRO A 7 1.45 7.76 -4.84
N GLN A 8 2.45 8.20 -4.07
CA GLN A 8 3.44 9.22 -4.49
C GLN A 8 4.33 8.76 -5.67
N LEU A 9 4.24 7.49 -6.08
CA LEU A 9 4.82 7.01 -7.34
C LEU A 9 4.05 7.49 -8.58
N ILE A 10 2.79 7.87 -8.41
CA ILE A 10 1.96 8.39 -9.48
C ILE A 10 2.38 9.84 -9.73
N ARG A 11 2.66 10.16 -11.00
CA ARG A 11 3.11 11.50 -11.39
C ARG A 11 2.08 12.56 -10.96
N GLY A 12 2.53 13.51 -10.14
CA GLY A 12 1.72 14.63 -9.67
C GLY A 12 0.90 14.35 -8.41
N VAL A 13 1.01 13.15 -7.81
CA VAL A 13 0.37 12.83 -6.54
C VAL A 13 1.34 13.13 -5.39
N VAL A 14 1.07 14.18 -4.62
CA VAL A 14 1.88 14.60 -3.46
C VAL A 14 1.06 14.56 -2.17
N THR A 15 -0.25 14.72 -2.25
CA THR A 15 -1.17 14.62 -1.10
C THR A 15 -2.26 13.57 -1.31
N ALA A 16 -3.02 13.29 -0.24
CA ALA A 16 -4.20 12.42 -0.32
C ALA A 16 -5.28 12.98 -1.26
N GLU A 17 -5.42 14.31 -1.32
CA GLU A 17 -6.32 15.01 -2.23
C GLU A 17 -5.87 14.87 -3.68
N ASP A 18 -4.57 14.98 -3.97
CA ASP A 18 -4.05 14.71 -5.32
C ASP A 18 -4.33 13.26 -5.74
N TYR A 19 -4.22 12.33 -4.79
CA TYR A 19 -4.49 10.91 -5.06
C TYR A 19 -5.96 10.66 -5.39
N LEU A 20 -6.88 11.29 -4.63
CA LEU A 20 -8.30 11.28 -4.94
C LEU A 20 -8.58 11.89 -6.31
N ALA A 21 -7.97 13.04 -6.62
CA ALA A 21 -8.15 13.71 -7.91
C ALA A 21 -7.65 12.85 -9.08
N TRP A 22 -6.48 12.21 -8.93
CA TRP A 22 -5.97 11.24 -9.89
C TRP A 22 -6.96 10.08 -10.10
N TYR A 23 -7.47 9.50 -9.01
CA TYR A 23 -8.41 8.39 -9.09
C TYR A 23 -9.70 8.77 -9.81
N LEU A 24 -10.32 9.91 -9.43
CA LEU A 24 -11.54 10.38 -10.08
C LEU A 24 -11.33 10.64 -11.57
N LYS A 25 -10.16 11.19 -11.95
CA LYS A 25 -9.77 11.34 -13.34
C LYS A 25 -9.64 9.98 -14.04
N SER A 26 -8.95 9.01 -13.45
CA SER A 26 -8.82 7.65 -14.00
C SER A 26 -10.18 6.98 -14.21
N MET A 27 -11.12 7.16 -13.28
CA MET A 27 -12.47 6.62 -13.45
C MET A 27 -13.24 7.31 -14.59
N ALA A 28 -13.07 8.62 -14.76
CA ALA A 28 -13.72 9.37 -15.84
C ALA A 28 -13.14 9.02 -17.24
N GLU A 29 -11.86 8.67 -17.31
CA GLU A 29 -11.15 8.40 -18.57
C GLU A 29 -11.22 6.92 -19.03
N GLY A 30 -11.88 6.03 -18.27
CA GLY A 30 -12.08 4.64 -18.67
C GLY A 30 -11.61 3.57 -17.68
N GLY A 31 -11.42 3.90 -16.39
CA GLY A 31 -11.33 2.89 -15.33
C GLY A 31 -12.54 1.96 -15.39
N GLY A 32 -12.35 0.65 -15.20
CA GLY A 32 -13.32 -0.41 -15.51
C GLY A 32 -14.65 -0.42 -14.73
N GLY A 33 -15.07 0.70 -14.12
CA GLY A 33 -16.36 0.86 -13.43
C GLY A 33 -16.71 2.32 -13.13
N HIS A 34 -17.81 2.55 -12.40
CA HIS A 34 -18.11 3.85 -11.77
C HIS A 34 -17.37 3.97 -10.42
N ALA A 35 -17.14 5.17 -9.89
CA ALA A 35 -16.58 5.33 -8.54
C ALA A 35 -17.62 5.04 -7.45
N TRP A 36 -17.26 4.28 -6.41
CA TRP A 36 -18.14 3.98 -5.27
C TRP A 36 -17.34 3.72 -3.99
N ILE A 37 -17.99 3.86 -2.83
CA ILE A 37 -17.37 3.66 -1.51
C ILE A 37 -17.57 2.21 -1.07
N SER A 38 -16.48 1.52 -0.76
CA SER A 38 -16.56 0.15 -0.25
C SER A 38 -16.96 0.10 1.22
N THR A 39 -17.74 -0.93 1.58
CA THR A 39 -18.13 -1.25 2.96
C THR A 39 -17.26 -2.34 3.60
N MET A 40 -16.33 -2.94 2.84
CA MET A 40 -15.43 -3.98 3.34
C MET A 40 -14.05 -3.39 3.64
N PRO A 41 -13.52 -3.52 4.86
CA PRO A 41 -12.15 -3.13 5.15
C PRO A 41 -11.16 -4.05 4.44
N ILE A 42 -9.96 -3.53 4.14
CA ILE A 42 -8.88 -4.27 3.47
C ILE A 42 -7.57 -4.11 4.24
N ALA A 43 -6.78 -5.17 4.29
CA ALA A 43 -5.46 -5.13 4.91
C ALA A 43 -4.44 -4.45 3.99
N ALA A 44 -3.62 -3.58 4.57
CA ALA A 44 -2.41 -3.07 3.94
C ALA A 44 -1.29 -4.11 3.97
N ARG A 45 -0.39 -4.03 3.01
CA ARG A 45 0.81 -4.87 2.90
C ARG A 45 1.92 -4.12 2.20
N VAL A 46 3.17 -4.54 2.41
CA VAL A 46 4.30 -4.03 1.63
C VAL A 46 4.59 -5.02 0.50
N ASN A 47 4.63 -4.53 -0.73
CA ASN A 47 5.05 -5.30 -1.89
C ASN A 47 6.05 -4.54 -2.75
N HIS A 48 7.24 -5.10 -2.89
CA HIS A 48 8.36 -4.52 -3.62
C HIS A 48 8.61 -3.04 -3.23
N ALA A 49 8.82 -2.79 -1.93
CA ALA A 49 9.07 -1.47 -1.36
C ALA A 49 7.89 -0.47 -1.45
N ARG A 50 6.66 -0.97 -1.64
CA ARG A 50 5.44 -0.16 -1.76
C ARG A 50 4.36 -0.59 -0.81
N TRP A 51 3.72 0.37 -0.15
CA TRP A 51 2.45 0.11 0.53
C TRP A 51 1.35 -0.10 -0.51
N THR A 52 0.72 -1.26 -0.43
CA THR A 52 -0.39 -1.68 -1.29
C THR A 52 -1.48 -2.31 -0.42
N THR A 53 -2.63 -2.55 -1.02
CA THR A 53 -3.69 -3.36 -0.43
C THR A 53 -4.04 -4.54 -1.34
N SER A 54 -4.95 -5.41 -0.89
CA SER A 54 -5.66 -6.32 -1.76
C SER A 54 -7.08 -5.80 -1.91
N CYS A 55 -7.46 -5.34 -3.11
CA CYS A 55 -8.84 -4.91 -3.36
C CYS A 55 -9.78 -6.08 -3.05
N ALA A 56 -10.87 -5.80 -2.34
CA ALA A 56 -11.82 -6.85 -1.93
C ALA A 56 -12.75 -7.31 -3.07
N TRP A 57 -12.72 -6.62 -4.22
CA TRP A 57 -13.70 -6.78 -5.30
C TRP A 57 -13.10 -7.15 -6.66
N CYS A 58 -11.78 -7.01 -6.80
CA CYS A 58 -11.07 -7.42 -7.99
C CYS A 58 -9.62 -7.77 -7.65
N PRO A 59 -8.87 -8.46 -8.54
CA PRO A 59 -7.48 -8.86 -8.28
C PRO A 59 -6.47 -7.70 -8.19
N ASN A 60 -6.89 -6.44 -8.29
CA ASN A 60 -6.00 -5.30 -8.27
C ASN A 60 -5.39 -5.07 -6.87
N ALA A 61 -4.21 -4.44 -6.84
CA ALA A 61 -3.49 -4.06 -5.63
C ALA A 61 -3.33 -2.53 -5.55
N PRO A 62 -4.37 -1.79 -5.14
CA PRO A 62 -4.30 -0.34 -4.99
C PRO A 62 -3.11 0.09 -4.13
N LEU A 63 -2.45 1.17 -4.53
CA LEU A 63 -1.46 1.84 -3.70
C LEU A 63 -2.13 2.44 -2.47
N THR A 64 -1.41 2.50 -1.36
CA THR A 64 -1.87 3.18 -0.15
C THR A 64 -0.69 3.79 0.59
N ASP A 65 -0.97 4.63 1.58
CA ASP A 65 0.03 5.25 2.43
C ASP A 65 -0.49 5.23 3.88
N PRO A 66 0.31 4.77 4.87
CA PRO A 66 -0.11 4.71 6.27
C PRO A 66 -0.55 6.05 6.86
N GLU A 67 0.03 7.18 6.41
CA GLU A 67 -0.34 8.51 6.88
C GLU A 67 -1.63 9.02 6.24
N TRP A 68 -1.90 8.60 5.00
CA TRP A 68 -3.11 9.01 4.29
C TRP A 68 -4.31 8.12 4.63
N GLY A 69 -4.07 6.83 4.90
CA GLY A 69 -5.10 5.89 5.34
C GLY A 69 -6.19 5.60 4.30
N VAL A 70 -5.93 5.88 3.02
CA VAL A 70 -6.88 5.71 1.91
C VAL A 70 -6.30 4.81 0.83
N ALA A 71 -7.18 4.14 0.09
CA ALA A 71 -6.82 3.41 -1.11
C ALA A 71 -7.91 3.59 -2.18
N TYR A 72 -7.51 3.70 -3.44
CA TYR A 72 -8.44 3.86 -4.56
C TYR A 72 -8.13 2.84 -5.65
N CYS A 73 -9.12 2.02 -6.00
CA CYS A 73 -8.99 1.02 -7.04
C CYS A 73 -9.44 1.59 -8.40
N PRO A 74 -8.53 1.94 -9.32
CA PRO A 74 -8.90 2.44 -10.65
C PRO A 74 -9.53 1.37 -11.55
N GLU A 75 -9.37 0.08 -11.19
CA GLU A 75 -9.85 -1.04 -11.99
C GLU A 75 -11.36 -1.25 -11.85
N CYS A 76 -11.87 -1.39 -10.61
CA CYS A 76 -13.29 -1.65 -10.34
C CYS A 76 -14.03 -0.44 -9.76
N GLY A 77 -13.33 0.66 -9.51
CA GLY A 77 -13.90 1.88 -8.95
C GLY A 77 -14.18 1.84 -7.45
N ALA A 78 -13.74 0.81 -6.72
CA ALA A 78 -13.86 0.81 -5.26
C ALA A 78 -12.94 1.86 -4.61
N SER A 79 -13.49 2.66 -3.69
CA SER A 79 -12.75 3.59 -2.84
C SER A 79 -12.81 3.16 -1.37
N TYR A 80 -11.68 3.26 -0.68
CA TYR A 80 -11.49 2.87 0.70
C TYR A 80 -11.07 4.11 1.50
N PRO A 81 -12.02 4.79 2.17
CA PRO A 81 -11.72 5.98 2.97
C PRO A 81 -10.95 5.61 4.25
N LYS A 82 -10.51 6.64 5.00
CA LYS A 82 -9.84 6.47 6.29
C LYS A 82 -10.63 5.54 7.21
N GLY A 83 -9.93 4.58 7.82
CA GLY A 83 -10.51 3.53 8.65
C GLY A 83 -10.90 2.25 7.91
N MET A 84 -10.92 2.25 6.57
CA MET A 84 -11.16 1.04 5.77
C MET A 84 -9.88 0.35 5.31
N VAL A 85 -8.74 1.04 5.33
CA VAL A 85 -7.43 0.42 5.11
C VAL A 85 -6.81 0.11 6.47
N ILE A 86 -6.64 -1.17 6.76
CA ILE A 86 -6.14 -1.66 8.04
C ILE A 86 -4.62 -1.83 7.94
N PHE A 87 -3.90 -0.96 8.64
CA PHE A 87 -2.45 -1.05 8.79
C PHE A 87 -2.10 -1.75 10.10
N PRO A 88 -0.95 -2.45 10.18
CA PRO A 88 -0.43 -2.91 11.46
C PRO A 88 -0.06 -1.72 12.34
N ASP A 89 -0.25 -1.84 13.66
CA ASP A 89 0.04 -0.75 14.62
C ASP A 89 1.51 -0.30 14.59
N ASN A 90 2.42 -1.20 14.21
CA ASN A 90 3.86 -0.99 14.13
C ASN A 90 4.37 -0.84 12.68
N TRP A 91 3.57 -0.28 11.78
CA TRP A 91 3.94 -0.11 10.37
C TRP A 91 5.27 0.66 10.16
N GLN A 92 5.62 1.63 11.03
CA GLN A 92 6.89 2.34 10.96
C GLN A 92 8.09 1.41 11.18
N GLU A 93 7.95 0.44 12.08
CA GLU A 93 9.00 -0.52 12.41
C GLU A 93 9.18 -1.52 11.26
N ILE A 94 8.08 -1.97 10.67
CA ILE A 94 8.08 -2.79 9.45
C ILE A 94 8.82 -2.06 8.33
N GLU A 95 8.47 -0.80 8.04
CA GLU A 95 9.17 -0.02 7.02
C GLU A 95 10.66 0.10 7.31
N ALA A 96 11.03 0.45 8.56
CA ALA A 96 12.42 0.65 8.93
C ALA A 96 13.26 -0.63 8.72
N ILE A 97 12.72 -1.81 9.06
CA ILE A 97 13.40 -3.10 8.89
C ILE A 97 13.54 -3.45 7.40
N LEU A 98 12.50 -3.23 6.61
CA LEU A 98 12.52 -3.53 5.19
C LEU A 98 13.44 -2.58 4.40
N LEU A 99 13.55 -1.31 4.81
CA LEU A 99 14.42 -0.33 4.17
C LEU A 99 15.92 -0.63 4.33
N VAL A 100 16.30 -1.57 5.20
CA VAL A 100 17.68 -2.09 5.29
C VAL A 100 18.02 -2.98 4.09
N ARG A 101 17.02 -3.59 3.45
CA ARG A 101 17.23 -4.45 2.27
C ARG A 101 17.69 -3.56 1.11
N THR A 102 18.66 -4.02 0.32
CA THR A 102 19.19 -3.26 -0.84
C THR A 102 18.34 -3.45 -2.10
N THR A 103 17.62 -4.57 -2.19
CA THR A 103 16.85 -5.00 -3.36
C THR A 103 15.36 -4.79 -3.08
N PRO A 104 14.67 -3.85 -3.78
CA PRO A 104 13.24 -3.58 -3.57
C PRO A 104 12.35 -4.82 -3.69
N GLU A 105 12.67 -5.75 -4.58
CA GLU A 105 11.93 -7.01 -4.79
C GLU A 105 11.87 -7.89 -3.54
N ASN A 106 12.83 -7.73 -2.64
CA ASN A 106 12.88 -8.43 -1.35
C ASN A 106 12.18 -7.64 -0.25
N MET A 107 11.71 -6.41 -0.48
CA MET A 107 11.01 -5.61 0.52
C MET A 107 9.51 -5.93 0.49
N ASN A 108 9.15 -7.05 1.12
CA ASN A 108 7.77 -7.51 1.24
C ASN A 108 7.40 -7.68 2.70
N TRP A 109 6.13 -7.41 3.02
CA TRP A 109 5.53 -7.76 4.29
C TRP A 109 4.03 -7.98 4.11
N ARG A 110 3.50 -9.01 4.77
CA ARG A 110 2.04 -9.25 4.85
C ARG A 110 1.71 -10.00 6.14
N GLU A 111 0.54 -9.73 6.71
CA GLU A 111 0.04 -10.58 7.80
C GLU A 111 -0.05 -12.06 7.39
N PRO A 112 0.26 -13.00 8.30
CA PRO A 112 0.53 -12.80 9.74
C PRO A 112 2.02 -12.58 10.11
N GLU A 113 2.89 -12.25 9.14
CA GLU A 113 4.32 -12.02 9.40
C GLU A 113 4.54 -10.90 10.44
N THR A 114 5.42 -11.14 11.39
CA THR A 114 5.74 -10.19 12.47
C THR A 114 7.03 -9.44 12.20
N VAL A 115 7.25 -8.35 12.96
CA VAL A 115 8.54 -7.65 13.01
C VAL A 115 9.69 -8.59 13.41
N ALA A 116 9.43 -9.57 14.29
CA ALA A 116 10.43 -10.54 14.71
C ALA A 116 10.83 -11.46 13.54
N ASP A 117 9.86 -11.88 12.73
CA ASP A 117 10.10 -12.69 11.53
C ASP A 117 10.95 -11.91 10.52
N LEU A 118 10.61 -10.64 10.25
CA LEU A 118 11.40 -9.78 9.35
C LEU A 118 12.84 -9.59 9.81
N ARG A 119 13.07 -9.46 11.14
CA ARG A 119 14.41 -9.37 11.71
C ARG A 119 15.18 -10.68 11.56
N ALA A 120 14.54 -11.81 11.80
CA ALA A 120 15.14 -13.13 11.64
C ALA A 120 15.52 -13.39 10.17
N GLU A 121 14.64 -13.03 9.22
CA GLU A 121 14.90 -13.14 7.78
C GLU A 121 16.10 -12.27 7.38
N ASN A 122 16.15 -11.01 7.82
CA ASN A 122 17.27 -10.13 7.53
C ASN A 122 18.59 -10.67 8.09
N ALA A 123 18.59 -11.24 9.31
CA ALA A 123 19.79 -11.82 9.90
C ALA A 123 20.29 -13.04 9.11
N ALA A 124 19.40 -13.96 8.74
CA ALA A 124 19.75 -15.15 7.96
C ALA A 124 20.36 -14.80 6.59
N ASN A 125 19.89 -13.71 5.96
CA ASN A 125 20.40 -13.27 4.66
C ASN A 125 21.73 -12.48 4.73
N MET A 126 22.19 -12.09 5.92
CA MET A 126 23.50 -11.43 6.11
C MET A 126 24.64 -12.42 6.40
N GLU A 127 24.31 -13.67 6.76
CA GLU A 127 25.29 -14.72 7.08
C GLU A 127 25.64 -15.62 5.87
N GLY A 128 25.00 -15.43 4.72
CA GLY A 128 25.25 -16.15 3.46
C GLY A 128 26.01 -15.30 2.44
#